data_AF-A0A2E7L0V9-F1
#
_entry.id   AF-A0A2E7L0V9-F1
#
_cell.length_a   1.000
_cell.length_b   1.000
_cell.length_c   1.000
_cell.angle_alpha   90.00
_cell.angle_beta   90.00
_cell.angle_gamma   90.00
#
_symmetry.space_group_name_H-M   'P 1'
#
loop_
_entity.id
_entity.type
_entity.pdbx_description
1 polymer ?
#
loop_
_entity_poly.entity_id
_entity_poly.type
_entity_poly.pdbx_seq_one_letter_code
_entity_poly.pdbx_strand_id
1 'polypeptide(L)'
;MRFKIFLLVCVFMLVVALMEKARDPKMYTWMGFDRAGKATRNPVIPDAPTDNRVPIQRDPSTNEIPGLVQGPRQPETPWQRPTERPMDRLGQAESLAWNHVWTSLQRADRDTLNRWLEHAQTGGTFNWNAGKTLISQLAEHWSSFLKQQRQLLTEQREQLEVDGHKEWTEILDQLRDLWSETYRPALDMAASDAPLATQQQQTLQNIQDRIAEFAITKVRDNTLHRGVEQEAWFHLLDILQRTPEPMLQERSTGNASYLQLFQQPGEYRAKLVTVRGSARMVSRFPAPRNQYGIDHYFRITLKPQGGPDNPILIYALELPTRFPVPQAPQMHVNVREEIACNGYFFKRLVFRSRDGLRTAPLILARLPRWYPAPVKQSASSPNPMWMSVGIAACLLIAISLAWLAHKRTQRVATSHQRTTSLPLSLSIADDDLGPTPIETLNQLAQSDSESRSIENPPRH
;
A
#
# COMPACT_ATOMS: atom_id res chain seq x y z
N MET A 1 -13.63 -42.00 36.78
CA MET A 1 -14.60 -41.36 35.86
C MET A 1 -15.81 -40.72 36.54
N ARG A 2 -16.41 -41.33 37.58
CA ARG A 2 -17.66 -40.84 38.23
C ARG A 2 -17.59 -39.41 38.79
N PHE A 3 -16.43 -38.96 39.31
CA PHE A 3 -16.26 -37.61 39.85
C PHE A 3 -16.30 -36.48 38.78
N LYS A 4 -15.78 -36.74 37.58
CA LYS A 4 -15.77 -35.76 36.48
C LYS A 4 -17.18 -35.48 35.94
N ILE A 5 -18.02 -36.52 35.90
CA ILE A 5 -19.42 -36.40 35.49
C ILE A 5 -20.21 -35.58 36.52
N PHE A 6 -19.97 -35.83 37.81
CA PHE A 6 -20.64 -35.07 38.87
C PHE A 6 -20.26 -33.57 38.85
N LEU A 7 -18.98 -33.27 38.64
CA LEU A 7 -18.50 -31.88 38.52
C LEU A 7 -19.10 -31.17 37.30
N LEU A 8 -19.22 -31.87 36.16
CA LEU A 8 -19.82 -31.32 34.95
C LEU A 8 -21.32 -31.04 35.13
N VAL A 9 -22.06 -31.91 35.82
CA VAL A 9 -23.48 -31.71 36.16
C VAL A 9 -23.66 -30.54 37.14
N CYS A 10 -22.79 -30.40 38.14
CA CYS A 10 -22.84 -29.26 39.08
C CYS A 10 -22.55 -27.92 38.37
N VAL A 11 -21.55 -27.87 37.49
CA VAL A 11 -21.25 -26.66 36.70
C VAL A 11 -22.42 -26.32 35.77
N PHE A 12 -23.02 -27.33 35.13
CA PHE A 12 -24.18 -27.13 34.27
C PHE A 12 -25.38 -26.57 35.05
N MET A 13 -25.71 -27.16 36.21
CA MET A 13 -26.78 -26.67 37.09
C MET A 13 -26.52 -25.24 37.58
N LEU A 14 -25.26 -24.88 37.86
CA LEU A 14 -24.90 -23.52 38.27
C LEU A 14 -25.06 -22.49 37.14
N VAL A 15 -24.72 -22.87 35.90
CA VAL A 15 -24.94 -22.02 34.72
C VAL A 15 -26.44 -21.82 34.47
N VAL A 16 -27.24 -22.87 34.57
CA VAL A 16 -28.71 -22.77 34.40
C VAL A 16 -29.33 -21.87 35.47
N ALA A 17 -28.94 -22.02 36.73
CA ALA A 17 -29.41 -21.14 37.81
C ALA A 17 -28.99 -19.68 37.61
N LEU A 18 -27.79 -19.43 37.09
CA LEU A 18 -27.33 -18.09 36.74
C LEU A 18 -28.10 -17.49 35.55
N MET A 19 -28.41 -18.30 34.53
CA MET A 19 -29.22 -17.86 33.39
C MET A 19 -30.66 -17.56 33.79
N GLU A 20 -31.25 -18.36 34.68
CA GLU A 20 -32.59 -18.12 35.22
C GLU A 20 -32.64 -16.82 36.03
N LYS A 21 -31.61 -16.58 36.86
CA LYS A 21 -31.52 -15.35 37.65
C LYS A 21 -31.19 -14.10 36.81
N ALA A 22 -30.49 -14.28 35.68
CA ALA A 22 -30.25 -13.22 34.69
C ALA A 22 -31.49 -12.88 33.86
N ARG A 23 -32.55 -13.69 33.92
CA ARG A 23 -33.82 -13.43 33.24
C ARG A 23 -34.74 -12.50 34.02
N ASP A 24 -34.42 -12.17 35.27
CA ASP A 24 -35.20 -11.23 36.09
C ASP A 24 -34.78 -9.78 35.78
N PRO A 25 -35.60 -9.00 35.04
CA PRO A 25 -35.24 -7.65 34.60
C PRO A 25 -35.02 -6.68 35.77
N LYS A 26 -35.50 -7.00 36.97
CA LYS A 26 -35.29 -6.19 38.18
C LYS A 26 -33.82 -6.10 38.59
N MET A 27 -33.00 -7.11 38.29
CA MET A 27 -31.55 -7.12 38.61
C MET A 27 -30.72 -6.13 37.79
N TYR A 28 -31.26 -5.59 36.69
CA TYR A 28 -30.56 -4.65 35.80
C TYR A 28 -31.05 -3.19 35.93
N THR A 29 -32.03 -2.93 36.79
CA THR A 29 -32.59 -1.58 37.02
C THR A 29 -31.55 -0.59 37.55
N TRP A 30 -30.53 -1.05 38.29
CA TRP A 30 -29.44 -0.20 38.76
C TRP A 30 -28.44 0.21 37.66
N MET A 31 -28.46 -0.45 36.49
CA MET A 31 -27.56 -0.14 35.36
C MET A 31 -28.08 0.96 34.43
N GLY A 32 -29.22 1.59 34.72
CA GLY A 32 -29.62 2.87 34.11
C GLY A 32 -30.17 2.80 32.68
N PHE A 33 -30.71 1.66 32.25
CA PHE A 33 -31.24 1.48 30.89
C PHE A 33 -32.67 2.04 30.64
N ASP A 34 -33.35 2.60 31.65
CA ASP A 34 -34.74 3.11 31.53
C ASP A 34 -34.87 4.59 31.10
N ARG A 35 -33.82 5.21 30.53
CA ARG A 35 -33.93 6.56 29.94
C ARG A 35 -34.00 6.52 28.42
N ALA A 36 -35.12 6.04 27.90
CA ALA A 36 -35.51 6.24 26.51
C ALA A 36 -36.94 6.80 26.43
N GLY A 37 -37.03 8.13 26.36
CA GLY A 37 -37.98 8.90 25.56
C GLY A 37 -39.48 8.75 25.81
N LYS A 38 -40.05 9.58 26.70
CA LYS A 38 -41.41 10.12 26.47
C LYS A 38 -41.30 11.40 25.64
N ALA A 39 -41.50 11.27 24.33
CA ALA A 39 -41.64 12.42 23.44
C ALA A 39 -43.06 12.99 23.55
N THR A 40 -43.18 14.19 24.10
CA THR A 40 -44.38 15.03 24.00
C THR A 40 -44.51 15.58 22.58
N ARG A 41 -45.54 15.14 21.85
CA ARG A 41 -46.00 15.76 20.59
C ARG A 41 -46.79 17.04 20.91
N ASN A 42 -46.35 18.17 20.38
CA ASN A 42 -47.21 19.31 20.06
C ASN A 42 -46.97 19.67 18.58
N PRO A 43 -48.01 19.83 17.75
CA PRO A 43 -47.85 20.29 16.37
C PRO A 43 -47.90 21.82 16.33
N VAL A 44 -46.82 22.46 15.87
CA VAL A 44 -46.83 23.86 15.46
C VAL A 44 -46.41 23.93 14.00
N ILE A 45 -47.18 24.68 13.24
CA ILE A 45 -47.13 24.93 11.80
C ILE A 45 -45.81 25.61 11.43
N PRO A 46 -45.12 25.24 10.33
CA PRO A 46 -43.85 25.86 9.97
C PRO A 46 -44.05 27.16 9.20
N ASP A 47 -43.63 28.27 9.81
CA ASP A 47 -43.23 29.48 9.10
C ASP A 47 -41.83 29.31 8.47
N ALA A 48 -41.61 30.07 7.41
CA ALA A 48 -40.51 30.03 6.45
C ALA A 48 -39.08 29.88 7.02
N PRO A 49 -38.13 29.31 6.23
CA PRO A 49 -36.76 29.10 6.68
C PRO A 49 -36.03 30.43 6.91
N THR A 50 -35.57 30.63 8.15
CA THR A 50 -34.64 31.69 8.52
C THR A 50 -33.27 31.45 7.87
N ASP A 51 -32.89 32.41 7.03
CA ASP A 51 -31.58 32.54 6.41
C ASP A 51 -30.53 32.92 7.46
N ASN A 52 -29.71 31.93 7.87
CA ASN A 52 -28.60 32.11 8.80
C ASN A 52 -27.29 32.51 8.08
N ARG A 53 -27.36 33.31 7.01
CA ARG A 53 -26.18 33.86 6.37
C ARG A 53 -25.78 35.16 7.06
N VAL A 54 -24.64 35.13 7.75
CA VAL A 54 -23.93 36.32 8.19
C VAL A 54 -23.56 37.14 6.94
N PRO A 55 -23.91 38.44 6.86
CA PRO A 55 -23.53 39.26 5.72
C PRO A 55 -22.01 39.47 5.74
N ILE A 56 -21.33 38.98 4.70
CA ILE A 56 -19.93 39.30 4.46
C ILE A 56 -19.88 40.73 3.91
N GLN A 57 -19.61 41.68 4.80
CA GLN A 57 -19.27 43.04 4.42
C GLN A 57 -17.86 43.01 3.82
N ARG A 58 -17.76 43.13 2.49
CA ARG A 58 -16.48 43.24 1.78
C ARG A 58 -16.00 44.68 1.87
N ASP A 59 -14.97 44.91 2.66
CA ASP A 59 -14.16 46.12 2.59
C ASP A 59 -13.15 45.98 1.43
N PRO A 60 -13.07 46.92 0.48
CA PRO A 60 -12.14 46.86 -0.62
C PRO A 60 -10.86 47.62 -0.27
N SER A 61 -9.98 47.04 0.54
CA SER A 61 -8.58 47.46 0.54
C SER A 61 -7.68 46.51 1.29
N THR A 62 -6.48 46.37 0.74
CA THR A 62 -5.23 45.95 1.39
C THR A 62 -4.80 44.52 1.07
N ASN A 63 -3.78 44.47 0.20
CA ASN A 63 -2.84 43.38 0.04
C ASN A 63 -2.36 42.85 1.40
N GLU A 64 -1.96 41.57 1.42
CA GLU A 64 -1.45 40.80 2.57
C GLU A 64 -2.52 39.96 3.28
N ILE A 65 -2.63 38.69 2.84
CA ILE A 65 -3.26 37.62 3.61
C ILE A 65 -2.15 36.93 4.41
N PRO A 66 -2.10 37.06 5.75
CA PRO A 66 -1.25 36.23 6.59
C PRO A 66 -1.94 34.87 6.75
N GLY A 67 -1.37 33.80 6.18
CA GLY A 67 -1.91 32.45 6.34
C GLY A 67 -1.82 31.54 5.11
N LEU A 68 -1.34 32.02 3.96
CA LEU A 68 -0.82 31.09 2.95
C LEU A 68 0.53 30.57 3.44
N VAL A 69 0.50 29.40 4.09
CA VAL A 69 1.66 28.51 4.14
C VAL A 69 2.14 28.37 2.70
N GLN A 70 3.31 28.94 2.39
CA GLN A 70 4.04 28.57 1.19
C GLN A 70 4.06 27.05 1.18
N GLY A 71 3.33 26.43 0.25
CA GLY A 71 3.41 24.99 0.03
C GLY A 71 4.88 24.61 -0.05
N PRO A 72 5.30 23.44 0.47
CA PRO A 72 6.69 23.02 0.40
C PRO A 72 7.18 23.27 -1.03
N ARG A 73 8.31 23.97 -1.17
CA ARG A 73 8.99 24.17 -2.46
C ARG A 73 8.84 22.88 -3.24
N GLN A 74 8.29 22.94 -4.45
CA GLN A 74 8.21 21.75 -5.29
C GLN A 74 9.62 21.15 -5.33
N PRO A 75 9.82 19.94 -4.80
CA PRO A 75 11.14 19.37 -4.79
C PRO A 75 11.54 19.13 -6.24
N GLU A 76 12.71 19.64 -6.61
CA GLU A 76 13.35 19.31 -7.88
C GLU A 76 13.63 17.81 -7.88
N THR A 77 12.75 17.04 -8.50
CA THR A 77 13.08 15.67 -8.89
C THR A 77 14.04 15.73 -10.08
N PRO A 78 15.02 14.83 -10.22
CA PRO A 78 15.79 14.69 -11.46
C PRO A 78 14.91 14.44 -12.70
N TRP A 79 13.67 13.98 -12.48
CA TRP A 79 12.75 13.46 -13.51
C TRP A 79 11.35 14.10 -13.45
N GLN A 80 11.26 15.37 -13.04
CA GLN A 80 9.99 16.09 -13.13
C GLN A 80 9.58 16.03 -14.60
N ARG A 81 8.39 15.49 -14.90
CA ARG A 81 7.93 15.34 -16.28
C ARG A 81 8.21 16.64 -17.04
N PRO A 82 8.73 16.59 -18.28
CA PRO A 82 9.00 17.75 -19.14
C PRO A 82 7.82 18.69 -19.43
N THR A 83 6.68 18.57 -18.75
CA THR A 83 5.51 19.42 -18.96
C THR A 83 5.60 20.78 -18.28
N GLU A 84 6.57 21.05 -17.40
CA GLU A 84 6.65 22.38 -16.71
C GLU A 84 8.00 23.12 -16.81
N ARG A 85 9.09 22.47 -17.24
CA ARG A 85 10.15 23.21 -17.92
C ARG A 85 9.86 23.05 -19.41
N PRO A 86 9.61 24.11 -20.19
CA PRO A 86 9.65 23.97 -21.64
C PRO A 86 11.05 23.43 -21.96
N MET A 87 11.18 22.12 -22.17
CA MET A 87 12.42 21.57 -22.68
C MET A 87 12.62 22.29 -23.99
N ASP A 88 13.76 22.98 -24.09
CA ASP A 88 14.22 23.52 -25.35
C ASP A 88 14.13 22.41 -26.41
N ARG A 89 13.71 22.76 -27.62
CA ARG A 89 13.39 21.79 -28.67
C ARG A 89 14.56 20.87 -28.96
N LEU A 90 15.79 21.37 -28.79
CA LEU A 90 17.01 20.57 -28.84
C LEU A 90 16.99 19.42 -27.83
N GLY A 91 16.66 19.68 -26.57
CA GLY A 91 16.62 18.65 -25.53
C GLY A 91 15.54 17.59 -25.77
N GLN A 92 14.40 17.97 -26.37
CA GLN A 92 13.39 16.99 -26.80
C GLN A 92 13.91 16.11 -27.94
N ALA A 93 14.55 16.73 -28.93
CA ALA A 93 15.13 16.02 -30.06
C ALA A 93 16.29 15.10 -29.64
N GLU A 94 17.10 15.51 -28.66
CA GLU A 94 18.15 14.72 -28.01
C GLU A 94 17.56 13.45 -27.37
N SER A 95 16.50 13.59 -26.57
CA SER A 95 15.81 12.45 -25.95
C SER A 95 15.21 11.49 -26.98
N LEU A 96 14.67 12.01 -28.10
CA LEU A 96 14.18 11.19 -29.20
C LEU A 96 15.31 10.42 -29.91
N ALA A 97 16.47 11.06 -30.11
CA ALA A 97 17.65 10.43 -30.70
C ALA A 97 18.15 9.28 -29.82
N TRP A 98 18.33 9.51 -28.52
CA TRP A 98 18.75 8.46 -27.58
C TRP A 98 17.75 7.32 -27.47
N ASN A 99 16.45 7.61 -27.51
CA ASN A 99 15.42 6.58 -27.59
C ASN A 99 15.59 5.72 -28.86
N HIS A 100 15.78 6.34 -30.02
CA HIS A 100 16.00 5.61 -31.28
C HIS A 100 17.25 4.71 -31.19
N VAL A 101 18.36 5.25 -30.69
CA VAL A 101 19.60 4.49 -30.51
C VAL A 101 19.37 3.31 -29.57
N TRP A 102 18.84 3.57 -28.38
CA TRP A 102 18.62 2.53 -27.38
C TRP A 102 17.68 1.42 -27.87
N THR A 103 16.58 1.78 -28.55
CA THR A 103 15.63 0.80 -29.08
C THR A 103 16.19 -0.03 -30.23
N SER A 104 17.13 0.53 -31.00
CA SER A 104 17.81 -0.17 -32.09
C SER A 104 18.88 -1.16 -31.60
N LEU A 105 19.49 -0.90 -30.44
CA LEU A 105 20.48 -1.82 -29.85
C LEU A 105 19.86 -3.17 -29.47
N GLN A 106 20.62 -4.25 -29.66
CA GLN A 106 20.25 -5.56 -29.12
C GLN A 106 20.37 -5.57 -27.60
N ARG A 107 19.73 -6.56 -26.96
CA ARG A 107 19.82 -6.70 -25.50
C ARG A 107 21.26 -6.84 -25.00
N ALA A 108 22.08 -7.64 -25.68
CA ALA A 108 23.48 -7.84 -25.31
C ALA A 108 24.31 -6.55 -25.43
N ASP A 109 24.01 -5.72 -26.43
CA ASP A 109 24.68 -4.43 -26.65
C ASP A 109 24.27 -3.42 -25.58
N ARG A 110 22.98 -3.37 -25.22
CA ARG A 110 22.48 -2.56 -24.10
C ARG A 110 23.15 -2.95 -22.78
N ASP A 111 23.21 -4.25 -22.48
CA ASP A 111 23.88 -4.78 -21.29
C ASP A 111 25.39 -4.48 -21.30
N THR A 112 25.99 -4.35 -22.49
CA THR A 112 27.41 -3.99 -22.66
C THR A 112 27.63 -2.48 -22.48
N LEU A 113 26.77 -1.63 -23.07
CA LEU A 113 26.79 -0.18 -22.90
C LEU A 113 26.65 0.19 -21.43
N ASN A 114 25.67 -0.40 -20.77
CA ASN A 114 25.41 -0.26 -19.35
C ASN A 114 26.65 -0.54 -18.50
N ARG A 115 27.18 -1.76 -18.57
CA ARG A 115 28.40 -2.15 -17.82
C ARG A 115 29.59 -1.23 -18.13
N TRP A 116 29.68 -0.78 -19.36
CA TRP A 116 30.75 0.10 -19.77
C TRP A 116 30.61 1.51 -19.18
N LEU A 117 29.41 2.10 -19.19
CA LEU A 117 29.12 3.36 -18.51
C LEU A 117 29.38 3.26 -16.99
N GLU A 118 29.03 2.13 -16.37
CA GLU A 118 29.35 1.84 -14.96
C GLU A 118 30.87 1.80 -14.72
N HIS A 119 31.62 1.07 -15.55
CA HIS A 119 33.08 0.95 -15.40
C HIS A 119 33.78 2.28 -15.61
N ALA A 120 33.31 3.10 -16.56
CA ALA A 120 33.82 4.45 -16.77
C ALA A 120 33.67 5.35 -15.54
N GLN A 121 32.62 5.15 -14.74
CA GLN A 121 32.40 5.90 -13.51
C GLN A 121 33.18 5.35 -12.31
N THR A 122 33.36 4.04 -12.22
CA THR A 122 33.90 3.35 -11.04
C THR A 122 35.39 2.98 -11.14
N GLY A 123 35.99 3.07 -12.32
CA GLY A 123 37.43 2.84 -12.53
C GLY A 123 37.84 1.37 -12.70
N GLY A 124 37.10 0.60 -13.50
CA GLY A 124 37.37 -0.83 -13.75
C GLY A 124 38.03 -1.14 -15.09
N THR A 125 38.57 -2.35 -15.25
CA THR A 125 39.10 -2.86 -16.53
C THR A 125 37.97 -3.37 -17.43
N PHE A 126 37.84 -2.82 -18.64
CA PHE A 126 36.82 -3.23 -19.62
C PHE A 126 37.44 -3.78 -20.91
N ASN A 127 36.72 -4.65 -21.63
CA ASN A 127 37.17 -5.12 -22.94
C ASN A 127 37.03 -3.99 -23.97
N TRP A 128 38.12 -3.28 -24.21
CA TRP A 128 38.20 -2.12 -25.10
C TRP A 128 37.76 -2.40 -26.54
N ASN A 129 37.99 -3.62 -27.06
CA ASN A 129 37.58 -3.98 -28.41
C ASN A 129 36.05 -4.06 -28.54
N ALA A 130 35.37 -4.58 -27.51
CA ALA A 130 33.91 -4.58 -27.46
C ALA A 130 33.36 -3.14 -27.39
N GLY A 131 34.05 -2.25 -26.65
CA GLY A 131 33.71 -0.83 -26.56
C GLY A 131 33.75 -0.13 -27.92
N LYS A 132 34.83 -0.29 -28.70
CA LYS A 132 34.96 0.34 -30.03
C LYS A 132 33.87 -0.10 -31.01
N THR A 133 33.55 -1.40 -31.03
CA THR A 133 32.46 -1.92 -31.87
C THR A 133 31.13 -1.31 -31.47
N LEU A 134 30.85 -1.24 -30.16
CA LEU A 134 29.62 -0.64 -29.64
C LEU A 134 29.52 0.84 -29.98
N ILE A 135 30.60 1.63 -29.80
CA ILE A 135 30.60 3.06 -30.19
C ILE A 135 30.29 3.23 -31.66
N SER A 136 30.82 2.36 -32.52
CA SER A 136 30.54 2.39 -33.96
C SER A 136 29.06 2.11 -34.25
N GLN A 137 28.45 1.14 -33.55
CA GLN A 137 27.01 0.87 -33.66
C GLN A 137 26.16 2.04 -33.15
N LEU A 138 26.54 2.66 -32.03
CA LEU A 138 25.85 3.85 -31.51
C LEU A 138 25.91 4.99 -32.52
N ALA A 139 27.07 5.23 -33.14
CA ALA A 139 27.25 6.24 -34.18
C ALA A 139 26.40 5.95 -35.42
N GLU A 140 26.33 4.68 -35.83
CA GLU A 140 25.48 4.24 -36.94
C GLU A 140 24.00 4.52 -36.64
N HIS A 141 23.49 4.10 -35.48
CA HIS A 141 22.10 4.34 -35.11
C HIS A 141 21.78 5.83 -34.93
N TRP A 142 22.70 6.63 -34.38
CA TRP A 142 22.52 8.07 -34.27
C TRP A 142 22.45 8.74 -35.65
N SER A 143 23.37 8.39 -36.55
CA SER A 143 23.38 8.92 -37.92
C SER A 143 22.14 8.50 -38.72
N SER A 144 21.66 7.26 -38.53
CA SER A 144 20.43 6.75 -39.13
C SER A 144 19.22 7.56 -38.66
N PHE A 145 19.12 7.85 -37.36
CA PHE A 145 18.07 8.73 -36.82
C PHE A 145 18.09 10.10 -37.49
N LEU A 146 19.25 10.77 -37.53
CA LEU A 146 19.37 12.10 -38.16
C LEU A 146 18.99 12.07 -39.65
N LYS A 147 19.39 11.02 -40.38
CA LYS A 147 19.02 10.83 -41.79
C LYS A 147 17.51 10.69 -41.96
N GLN A 148 16.86 9.86 -41.13
CA GLN A 148 15.41 9.66 -41.15
C GLN A 148 14.66 10.97 -40.85
N GLN A 149 15.08 11.73 -39.84
CA GLN A 149 14.44 13.01 -39.50
C GLN A 149 14.61 14.06 -40.60
N ARG A 150 15.78 14.14 -41.25
CA ARG A 150 15.98 15.04 -42.41
C ARG A 150 15.13 14.66 -43.61
N GLN A 151 14.95 13.35 -43.85
CA GLN A 151 14.08 12.87 -44.91
C GLN A 151 12.63 13.27 -44.63
N LEU A 152 12.13 13.04 -43.41
CA LEU A 152 10.77 13.44 -43.00
C LEU A 152 10.57 14.96 -43.12
N LEU A 153 11.57 15.76 -42.72
CA LEU A 153 11.54 17.21 -42.83
C LEU A 153 11.49 17.68 -44.30
N THR A 154 12.12 16.94 -45.21
CA THR A 154 12.08 17.20 -46.66
C THR A 154 10.71 16.83 -47.24
N GLU A 155 10.15 15.68 -46.83
CA GLU A 155 8.83 15.20 -47.27
C GLU A 155 7.69 16.11 -46.78
N GLN A 156 7.83 16.70 -45.59
CA GLN A 156 6.83 17.60 -44.99
C GLN A 156 7.05 19.09 -45.32
N ARG A 157 7.94 19.41 -46.27
CA ARG A 157 8.31 20.79 -46.58
C ARG A 157 7.11 21.68 -46.97
N GLU A 158 6.09 21.12 -47.62
CA GLU A 158 4.89 21.86 -48.03
C GLU A 158 3.93 22.15 -46.86
N GLN A 159 4.04 21.40 -45.76
CA GLN A 159 3.15 21.51 -44.60
C GLN A 159 3.72 22.41 -43.51
N LEU A 160 5.05 22.63 -43.52
CA LEU A 160 5.74 23.46 -42.54
C LEU A 160 5.94 24.87 -43.08
N GLU A 161 5.73 25.87 -42.23
CA GLU A 161 6.16 27.23 -42.52
C GLU A 161 7.68 27.28 -42.73
N VAL A 162 8.15 28.21 -43.58
CA VAL A 162 9.58 28.36 -43.93
C VAL A 162 10.46 28.49 -42.68
N ASP A 163 10.00 29.25 -41.69
CA ASP A 163 10.71 29.46 -40.44
C ASP A 163 10.80 28.17 -39.60
N GLY A 164 9.73 27.37 -39.57
CA GLY A 164 9.73 26.07 -38.88
C GLY A 164 10.68 25.06 -39.52
N HIS A 165 10.77 25.02 -40.85
CA HIS A 165 11.70 24.15 -41.55
C HIS A 165 13.17 24.52 -41.25
N LYS A 166 13.47 25.82 -41.23
CA LYS A 166 14.80 26.33 -40.88
C LYS A 166 15.18 25.97 -39.44
N GLU A 167 14.27 26.22 -38.49
CA GLU A 167 14.49 25.92 -37.07
C GLU A 167 14.76 24.44 -36.82
N TRP A 168 13.98 23.53 -37.42
CA TRP A 168 14.23 22.09 -37.29
C TRP A 168 15.52 21.64 -37.97
N THR A 169 15.91 22.25 -39.08
CA THR A 169 17.19 21.98 -39.72
C THR A 169 18.35 22.35 -38.80
N GLU A 170 18.28 23.53 -38.16
CA GLU A 170 19.26 23.99 -37.18
C GLU A 170 19.34 23.04 -35.97
N ILE A 171 18.21 22.56 -35.44
CA ILE A 171 18.18 21.58 -34.34
C ILE A 171 18.86 20.26 -34.76
N LEU A 172 18.61 19.76 -35.97
CA LEU A 172 19.21 18.52 -36.46
C LEU A 172 20.72 18.65 -36.72
N ASP A 173 21.19 19.84 -37.09
CA ASP A 173 22.62 20.14 -37.16
C ASP A 173 23.25 20.23 -35.76
N GLN A 174 22.60 20.90 -34.81
CA GLN A 174 23.05 20.95 -33.41
C GLN A 174 23.13 19.54 -32.79
N LEU A 175 22.19 18.64 -33.08
CA LEU A 175 22.25 17.24 -32.61
C LEU A 175 23.40 16.45 -33.25
N ARG A 176 23.71 16.70 -34.52
CA ARG A 176 24.88 16.09 -35.17
C ARG A 176 26.15 16.54 -34.46
N ASP A 177 26.26 17.84 -34.21
CA ASP A 177 27.45 18.45 -33.62
C ASP A 177 27.59 18.00 -32.16
N LEU A 178 26.49 17.94 -31.40
CA LEU A 178 26.44 17.38 -30.04
C LEU A 178 26.97 15.95 -29.98
N TRP A 179 26.62 15.11 -30.95
CA TRP A 179 27.16 13.76 -31.04
C TRP A 179 28.66 13.75 -31.33
N SER A 180 29.12 14.47 -32.35
CA SER A 180 30.54 14.44 -32.75
C SER A 180 31.48 15.12 -31.75
N GLU A 181 31.01 16.17 -31.08
CA GLU A 181 31.84 17.03 -30.23
C GLU A 181 31.72 16.68 -28.74
N THR A 182 30.58 16.14 -28.30
CA THR A 182 30.33 15.87 -26.88
C THR A 182 30.25 14.37 -26.57
N TYR A 183 29.29 13.66 -27.16
CA TYR A 183 29.06 12.25 -26.79
C TYR A 183 30.15 11.33 -27.29
N ARG A 184 30.48 11.38 -28.59
CA ARG A 184 31.46 10.48 -29.19
C ARG A 184 32.84 10.62 -28.54
N PRO A 185 33.40 11.81 -28.28
CA PRO A 185 34.70 11.91 -27.62
C PRO A 185 34.68 11.39 -26.19
N ALA A 186 33.61 11.62 -25.43
CA ALA A 186 33.47 11.07 -24.08
C ALA A 186 33.40 9.54 -24.10
N LEU A 187 32.67 8.97 -25.08
CA LEU A 187 32.59 7.55 -25.32
C LEU A 187 33.94 6.98 -25.79
N ASP A 188 34.63 7.59 -26.76
CA ASP A 188 35.94 7.12 -27.22
C ASP A 188 36.98 7.15 -26.09
N MET A 189 36.98 8.20 -25.26
CA MET A 189 37.83 8.30 -24.08
C MET A 189 37.47 7.26 -23.03
N ALA A 190 36.18 7.01 -22.79
CA ALA A 190 35.74 5.96 -21.89
C ALA A 190 36.06 4.56 -22.41
N ALA A 191 36.36 4.40 -23.70
CA ALA A 191 36.83 3.16 -24.33
C ALA A 191 38.36 3.12 -24.47
N SER A 192 39.05 4.11 -23.90
CA SER A 192 40.49 4.11 -23.70
C SER A 192 40.79 3.88 -22.22
N ASP A 193 41.93 3.27 -21.91
CA ASP A 193 42.40 3.08 -20.53
C ASP A 193 42.90 4.40 -19.88
N ALA A 194 42.54 5.53 -20.47
CA ALA A 194 42.94 6.85 -20.01
C ALA A 194 41.99 7.35 -18.93
N PRO A 195 42.48 8.13 -17.95
CA PRO A 195 41.63 8.75 -16.95
C PRO A 195 40.65 9.73 -17.60
N LEU A 196 39.38 9.65 -17.21
CA LEU A 196 38.34 10.54 -17.71
C LEU A 196 38.42 11.90 -17.04
N ALA A 197 38.37 12.96 -17.85
CA ALA A 197 38.16 14.32 -17.34
C ALA A 197 36.75 14.46 -16.75
N THR A 198 36.58 15.39 -15.80
CA THR A 198 35.29 15.66 -15.14
C THR A 198 34.15 15.92 -16.14
N GLN A 199 34.44 16.65 -17.23
CA GLN A 199 33.45 16.91 -18.28
C GLN A 199 32.98 15.62 -18.97
N GLN A 200 33.89 14.69 -19.24
CA GLN A 200 33.56 13.42 -19.88
C GLN A 200 32.75 12.53 -18.93
N GLN A 201 33.12 12.49 -17.65
CA GLN A 201 32.34 11.79 -16.62
C GLN A 201 30.91 12.33 -16.54
N GLN A 202 30.74 13.65 -16.56
CA GLN A 202 29.41 14.27 -16.58
C GLN A 202 28.63 13.92 -17.85
N THR A 203 29.27 13.94 -19.02
CA THR A 203 28.63 13.52 -20.28
C THR A 203 28.15 12.08 -20.22
N LEU A 204 28.95 11.15 -19.71
CA LEU A 204 28.56 9.74 -19.58
C LEU A 204 27.43 9.55 -18.57
N GLN A 205 27.46 10.30 -17.47
CA GLN A 205 26.33 10.33 -16.52
C GLN A 205 25.06 10.84 -17.20
N ASN A 206 25.14 11.92 -17.98
CA ASN A 206 23.98 12.45 -18.71
C ASN A 206 23.43 11.41 -19.70
N ILE A 207 24.28 10.64 -20.40
CA ILE A 207 23.84 9.55 -21.27
C ILE A 207 23.08 8.49 -20.46
N GLN A 208 23.65 8.05 -19.34
CA GLN A 208 23.02 7.05 -18.46
C GLN A 208 21.65 7.53 -17.96
N ASP A 209 21.57 8.79 -17.55
CA ASP A 209 20.36 9.45 -17.10
C ASP A 209 19.29 9.45 -18.22
N ARG A 210 19.65 9.83 -19.46
CA ARG A 210 18.73 9.79 -20.61
C ARG A 210 18.20 8.39 -20.91
N ILE A 211 19.07 7.39 -20.86
CA ILE A 211 18.69 5.98 -21.05
C ILE A 211 17.69 5.55 -19.96
N ALA A 212 17.93 5.95 -18.72
CA ALA A 212 17.04 5.62 -17.61
C ALA A 212 15.68 6.31 -17.72
N GLU A 213 15.63 7.57 -18.13
CA GLU A 213 14.39 8.30 -18.43
C GLU A 213 13.54 7.51 -19.44
N PHE A 214 14.17 7.03 -20.50
CA PHE A 214 13.52 6.20 -21.48
C PHE A 214 13.05 4.87 -20.91
N ALA A 215 13.87 4.20 -20.10
CA ALA A 215 13.51 2.92 -19.49
C ALA A 215 12.24 3.04 -18.64
N ILE A 216 12.02 4.18 -17.97
CA ILE A 216 10.80 4.47 -17.21
C ILE A 216 9.55 4.46 -18.12
N THR A 217 9.65 4.93 -19.36
CA THR A 217 8.52 4.93 -20.33
C THR A 217 8.07 3.52 -20.73
N LYS A 218 8.94 2.52 -20.57
CA LYS A 218 8.65 1.11 -20.85
C LYS A 218 7.98 0.38 -19.69
N VAL A 219 7.90 1.01 -18.52
CA VAL A 219 7.19 0.47 -17.37
C VAL A 219 5.70 0.40 -17.67
N ARG A 220 5.09 -0.77 -17.44
CA ARG A 220 3.67 -1.02 -17.69
C ARG A 220 2.97 -1.46 -16.41
N ASP A 221 1.95 -0.71 -16.01
CA ASP A 221 1.08 -1.11 -14.90
C ASP A 221 0.34 -2.42 -15.16
N ASN A 222 -0.16 -3.04 -14.10
CA ASN A 222 -1.02 -4.22 -14.15
C ASN A 222 -0.35 -5.42 -14.87
N THR A 223 0.96 -5.49 -14.77
CA THR A 223 1.74 -6.62 -15.27
C THR A 223 2.65 -7.15 -14.17
N LEU A 224 3.09 -8.40 -14.32
CA LEU A 224 4.24 -8.91 -13.57
C LEU A 224 5.47 -8.04 -13.87
N HIS A 225 6.50 -8.15 -13.04
CA HIS A 225 7.77 -7.50 -13.35
C HIS A 225 8.37 -8.10 -14.63
N ARG A 226 8.71 -7.24 -15.59
CA ARG A 226 9.22 -7.67 -16.91
C ARG A 226 10.71 -7.39 -17.02
N GLY A 227 11.44 -8.23 -17.75
CA GLY A 227 12.87 -7.99 -18.00
C GLY A 227 13.18 -6.64 -18.68
N VAL A 228 12.26 -6.12 -19.50
CA VAL A 228 12.42 -4.78 -20.13
C VAL A 228 12.31 -3.62 -19.14
N GLU A 229 11.80 -3.86 -17.93
CA GLU A 229 11.66 -2.87 -16.85
C GLU A 229 12.88 -2.90 -15.90
N GLN A 230 13.79 -3.85 -16.09
CA GLN A 230 14.93 -4.10 -15.21
C GLN A 230 15.88 -2.90 -15.15
N GLU A 231 16.07 -2.19 -16.26
CA GLU A 231 16.93 -1.00 -16.28
C GLU A 231 16.37 0.11 -15.40
N ALA A 232 15.11 0.50 -15.62
CA ALA A 232 14.44 1.51 -14.81
C ALA A 232 14.38 1.11 -13.33
N TRP A 233 14.15 -0.17 -13.06
CA TRP A 233 14.12 -0.71 -11.70
C TRP A 233 15.44 -0.48 -10.98
N PHE A 234 16.55 -0.92 -11.58
CA PHE A 234 17.84 -0.87 -10.91
C PHE A 234 18.45 0.52 -10.91
N HIS A 235 18.22 1.33 -11.94
CA HIS A 235 18.64 2.73 -11.94
C HIS A 235 17.99 3.52 -10.80
N LEU A 236 16.68 3.34 -10.57
CA LEU A 236 16.00 4.00 -9.44
C LEU A 236 16.53 3.51 -8.09
N LEU A 237 16.90 2.23 -7.97
CA LEU A 237 17.55 1.71 -6.76
C LEU A 237 18.97 2.25 -6.58
N ASP A 238 19.75 2.44 -7.64
CA ASP A 238 21.07 3.05 -7.57
C ASP A 238 20.99 4.51 -7.11
N ILE A 239 20.05 5.30 -7.65
CA ILE A 239 19.76 6.65 -7.14
C ILE A 239 19.47 6.60 -5.64
N LEU A 240 18.63 5.67 -5.20
CA LEU A 240 18.29 5.49 -3.78
C LEU A 240 19.52 5.07 -2.94
N GLN A 241 20.41 4.25 -3.47
CA GLN A 241 21.63 3.78 -2.80
C GLN A 241 22.63 4.93 -2.60
N ARG A 242 22.81 5.79 -3.61
CA ARG A 242 23.74 6.93 -3.58
C ARG A 242 23.19 8.14 -2.83
N THR A 243 21.86 8.26 -2.71
CA THR A 243 21.22 9.40 -2.05
C THR A 243 21.04 9.18 -0.54
N PRO A 244 21.50 10.09 0.33
CA PRO A 244 21.23 10.02 1.77
C PRO A 244 19.74 10.20 2.12
N GLU A 245 19.26 9.51 3.14
CA GLU A 245 17.86 9.54 3.57
C GLU A 245 17.31 10.95 3.90
N PRO A 246 18.06 11.87 4.55
CA PRO A 246 17.58 13.24 4.78
C PRO A 246 17.28 13.99 3.46
N MET A 247 18.09 13.78 2.43
CA MET A 247 17.87 14.38 1.11
C MET A 247 16.66 13.76 0.41
N LEU A 248 16.44 12.45 0.56
CA LEU A 248 15.24 11.79 0.03
C LEU A 248 13.96 12.32 0.69
N GLN A 249 14.01 12.60 1.99
CA GLN A 249 12.88 13.19 2.70
C GLN A 249 12.59 14.61 2.21
N GLU A 250 13.61 15.45 2.05
CA GLU A 250 13.46 16.82 1.55
C GLU A 250 12.93 16.85 0.11
N ARG A 251 13.40 15.94 -0.74
CA ARG A 251 13.00 15.82 -2.14
C ARG A 251 11.67 15.11 -2.35
N SER A 252 11.04 14.58 -1.30
CA SER A 252 9.79 13.86 -1.45
C SER A 252 8.63 14.82 -1.76
N THR A 253 7.74 14.42 -2.66
CA THR A 253 6.48 15.14 -2.92
C THR A 253 5.47 15.03 -1.77
N GLY A 254 5.85 14.39 -0.67
CA GLY A 254 5.04 14.23 0.54
C GLY A 254 4.28 12.90 0.59
N ASN A 255 3.31 12.84 1.50
CA ASN A 255 2.54 11.62 1.78
C ASN A 255 1.62 11.25 0.60
N ALA A 256 1.86 10.09 0.00
CA ALA A 256 1.00 9.51 -1.02
C ALA A 256 0.11 8.42 -0.42
N SER A 257 -1.20 8.53 -0.64
CA SER A 257 -2.17 7.52 -0.25
C SER A 257 -2.19 6.34 -1.22
N TYR A 258 -2.69 5.18 -0.76
CA TYR A 258 -2.94 4.04 -1.64
C TYR A 258 -3.78 4.42 -2.85
N LEU A 259 -4.85 5.20 -2.65
CA LEU A 259 -5.79 5.55 -3.71
C LEU A 259 -5.13 6.39 -4.81
N GLN A 260 -4.31 7.38 -4.42
CA GLN A 260 -3.53 8.20 -5.37
C GLN A 260 -2.58 7.34 -6.21
N LEU A 261 -1.78 6.51 -5.56
CA LEU A 261 -0.82 5.64 -6.27
C LEU A 261 -1.51 4.60 -7.17
N PHE A 262 -2.71 4.15 -6.76
CA PHE A 262 -3.45 3.12 -7.50
C PHE A 262 -4.28 3.69 -8.66
N GLN A 263 -4.90 4.86 -8.50
CA GLN A 263 -5.75 5.47 -9.52
C GLN A 263 -4.98 6.38 -10.49
N GLN A 264 -3.86 6.96 -10.04
CA GLN A 264 -3.08 7.91 -10.82
C GLN A 264 -1.63 7.41 -11.02
N PRO A 265 -1.40 6.16 -11.45
CA PRO A 265 -0.05 5.61 -11.51
C PRO A 265 0.83 6.35 -12.52
N GLY A 266 0.25 6.92 -13.58
CA GLY A 266 0.96 7.81 -14.49
C GLY A 266 1.55 9.00 -13.74
N GLU A 267 0.76 9.70 -12.92
CA GLU A 267 1.16 10.92 -12.20
C GLU A 267 2.28 10.70 -11.22
N TYR A 268 2.36 9.52 -10.61
CA TYR A 268 3.37 9.22 -9.60
C TYR A 268 4.57 8.44 -10.12
N ARG A 269 4.57 7.98 -11.38
CA ARG A 269 5.67 7.18 -11.92
C ARG A 269 7.01 7.88 -11.79
N ALA A 270 7.97 7.18 -11.17
CA ALA A 270 9.30 7.67 -10.84
C ALA A 270 9.32 8.95 -9.97
N LYS A 271 8.20 9.31 -9.33
CA LYS A 271 8.17 10.38 -8.32
C LYS A 271 8.54 9.83 -6.95
N LEU A 272 9.32 10.61 -6.22
CA LEU A 272 9.74 10.30 -4.86
C LEU A 272 8.60 10.64 -3.90
N VAL A 273 7.99 9.63 -3.31
CA VAL A 273 6.82 9.76 -2.41
C VAL A 273 7.15 9.23 -1.02
N THR A 274 6.42 9.73 -0.02
CA THR A 274 6.40 9.13 1.32
C THR A 274 5.15 8.25 1.46
N VAL A 275 5.31 7.01 1.89
CA VAL A 275 4.19 6.14 2.30
C VAL A 275 4.34 5.75 3.76
N ARG A 276 3.22 5.62 4.49
CA ARG A 276 3.20 5.24 5.91
C ARG A 276 2.16 4.18 6.18
N GLY A 277 2.48 3.26 7.09
CA GLY A 277 1.54 2.26 7.57
C GLY A 277 2.18 1.13 8.35
N SER A 278 1.44 0.03 8.46
CA SER A 278 1.84 -1.13 9.26
C SER A 278 2.45 -2.18 8.35
N ALA A 279 3.75 -2.47 8.51
CA ALA A 279 4.38 -3.61 7.87
C ALA A 279 3.71 -4.90 8.37
N ARG A 280 3.28 -5.76 7.44
CA ARG A 280 2.60 -7.03 7.73
C ARG A 280 3.47 -8.24 7.46
N MET A 281 4.34 -8.14 6.46
CA MET A 281 5.20 -9.23 6.03
C MET A 281 6.48 -8.66 5.44
N VAL A 282 7.61 -9.29 5.75
CA VAL A 282 8.91 -8.99 5.14
C VAL A 282 9.51 -10.26 4.57
N SER A 283 10.07 -10.17 3.36
CA SER A 283 10.76 -11.26 2.67
C SER A 283 12.06 -10.77 2.06
N ARG A 284 13.10 -11.60 2.01
CA ARG A 284 14.37 -11.28 1.35
C ARG A 284 14.43 -11.97 -0.01
N PHE A 285 14.74 -11.20 -1.06
CA PHE A 285 14.87 -11.72 -2.42
C PHE A 285 16.28 -11.46 -2.94
N PRO A 286 16.92 -12.45 -3.59
CA PRO A 286 18.13 -12.18 -4.35
C PRO A 286 17.78 -11.30 -5.54
N ALA A 287 18.62 -10.31 -5.80
CA ALA A 287 18.49 -9.49 -6.99
C ALA A 287 19.08 -10.24 -8.20
N PRO A 288 18.44 -10.16 -9.38
CA PRO A 288 19.11 -10.54 -10.63
C PRO A 288 20.43 -9.79 -10.78
N ARG A 289 21.39 -10.37 -11.51
CA ARG A 289 22.64 -9.70 -11.85
C ARG A 289 22.34 -8.32 -12.46
N ASN A 290 23.01 -7.30 -11.93
CA ASN A 290 22.86 -5.91 -12.34
C ASN A 290 24.20 -5.18 -12.22
N GLN A 291 24.24 -3.99 -12.81
CA GLN A 291 25.39 -3.09 -12.92
C GLN A 291 25.52 -2.11 -11.74
N TYR A 292 24.85 -2.38 -10.63
CA TYR A 292 24.83 -1.45 -9.48
C TYR A 292 25.27 -2.16 -8.20
N GLY A 293 25.77 -3.39 -8.31
CA GLY A 293 26.21 -4.18 -7.17
C GLY A 293 25.09 -4.58 -6.19
N ILE A 294 23.82 -4.42 -6.57
CA ILE A 294 22.68 -4.77 -5.71
C ILE A 294 22.53 -6.29 -5.73
N ASP A 295 22.82 -6.97 -4.63
CA ASP A 295 22.79 -8.43 -4.54
C ASP A 295 21.45 -8.96 -4.00
N HIS A 296 20.74 -8.15 -3.22
CA HIS A 296 19.43 -8.49 -2.67
C HIS A 296 18.58 -7.24 -2.38
N TYR A 297 17.30 -7.47 -2.12
CA TYR A 297 16.39 -6.47 -1.58
C TYR A 297 15.34 -7.13 -0.69
N PHE A 298 14.72 -6.32 0.17
CA PHE A 298 13.65 -6.73 1.05
C PHE A 298 12.31 -6.30 0.48
N ARG A 299 11.41 -7.27 0.30
CA ARG A 299 10.01 -6.98 -0.03
C ARG A 299 9.21 -6.86 1.24
N ILE A 300 8.61 -5.69 1.47
CA ILE A 300 7.73 -5.41 2.60
C ILE A 300 6.31 -5.26 2.07
N THR A 301 5.37 -6.02 2.63
CA THR A 301 3.94 -5.82 2.43
C THR A 301 3.44 -4.84 3.48
N LEU A 302 3.15 -3.61 3.05
CA LEU A 302 2.65 -2.53 3.90
C LEU A 302 1.12 -2.47 3.83
N LYS A 303 0.45 -2.48 4.99
CA LYS A 303 -0.94 -2.02 5.08
C LYS A 303 -0.93 -0.49 5.23
N PRO A 304 -1.46 0.27 4.25
CA PRO A 304 -1.41 1.73 4.28
C PRO A 304 -2.19 2.29 5.49
N GLN A 305 -1.69 3.38 6.07
CA GLN A 305 -2.39 4.09 7.14
C GLN A 305 -3.67 4.76 6.58
N GLY A 306 -4.81 4.55 7.24
CA GLY A 306 -6.09 5.16 6.85
C GLY A 306 -6.64 4.72 5.48
N GLY A 307 -6.03 3.70 4.87
CA GLY A 307 -6.40 3.19 3.54
C GLY A 307 -7.21 1.89 3.59
N PRO A 308 -7.60 1.36 2.42
CA PRO A 308 -8.22 0.04 2.31
C PRO A 308 -7.26 -1.05 2.82
N ASP A 309 -7.78 -2.26 3.08
CA ASP A 309 -6.96 -3.41 3.49
C ASP A 309 -6.08 -3.98 2.35
N ASN A 310 -5.96 -3.24 1.24
CA ASN A 310 -5.10 -3.59 0.12
C ASN A 310 -3.66 -3.14 0.39
N PRO A 311 -2.66 -3.98 0.07
CA PRO A 311 -1.28 -3.66 0.39
C PRO A 311 -0.66 -2.65 -0.56
N ILE A 312 0.36 -1.94 -0.07
CA ILE A 312 1.43 -1.35 -0.87
C ILE A 312 2.64 -2.29 -0.74
N LEU A 313 3.27 -2.60 -1.87
CA LEU A 313 4.50 -3.37 -1.89
C LEU A 313 5.69 -2.41 -1.87
N ILE A 314 6.64 -2.63 -0.98
CA ILE A 314 7.87 -1.85 -0.91
C ILE A 314 9.03 -2.80 -1.17
N TYR A 315 9.95 -2.43 -2.06
CA TYR A 315 11.22 -3.11 -2.26
C TYR A 315 12.31 -2.18 -1.74
N ALA A 316 12.86 -2.53 -0.57
CA ALA A 316 13.88 -1.76 0.14
C ALA A 316 15.27 -2.40 -0.03
N LEU A 317 16.30 -1.59 -0.20
CA LEU A 317 17.70 -2.05 -0.22
C LEU A 317 18.16 -2.53 1.16
N GLU A 318 17.74 -1.82 2.21
CA GLU A 318 18.16 -2.03 3.59
C GLU A 318 16.95 -2.10 4.53
N LEU A 319 17.17 -2.64 5.73
CA LEU A 319 16.20 -2.61 6.83
C LEU A 319 16.83 -1.97 8.07
N PRO A 320 16.04 -1.27 8.91
CA PRO A 320 16.54 -0.68 10.14
C PRO A 320 17.17 -1.71 11.07
N THR A 321 18.17 -1.28 11.83
CA THR A 321 18.79 -2.12 12.85
C THR A 321 17.74 -2.63 13.84
N ARG A 322 17.75 -3.94 14.11
CA ARG A 322 16.78 -4.67 14.95
C ARG A 322 15.38 -4.83 14.36
N PHE A 323 15.14 -4.40 13.11
CA PHE A 323 13.90 -4.73 12.42
C PHE A 323 13.80 -6.27 12.24
N PRO A 324 12.62 -6.90 12.39
CA PRO A 324 12.52 -8.34 12.20
C PRO A 324 12.86 -8.76 10.77
N VAL A 325 13.89 -9.59 10.60
CA VAL A 325 14.37 -10.07 9.31
C VAL A 325 14.11 -11.57 9.13
N PRO A 326 13.86 -12.04 7.89
CA PRO A 326 13.79 -13.46 7.60
C PRO A 326 15.17 -14.13 7.77
N GLN A 327 15.18 -15.33 8.36
CA GLN A 327 16.40 -16.08 8.64
C GLN A 327 17.10 -16.61 7.39
N ALA A 328 16.35 -16.83 6.30
CA ALA A 328 16.88 -17.32 5.04
C ALA A 328 16.29 -16.56 3.83
N PRO A 329 16.97 -16.58 2.66
CA PRO A 329 16.41 -16.06 1.42
C PRO A 329 15.06 -16.72 1.09
N GLN A 330 14.17 -15.96 0.47
CA GLN A 330 12.83 -16.41 0.03
C GLN A 330 11.88 -16.87 1.16
N MET A 331 12.30 -16.80 2.42
CA MET A 331 11.39 -16.89 3.56
C MET A 331 10.72 -15.55 3.84
N HIS A 332 9.57 -15.62 4.51
CA HIS A 332 8.86 -14.45 5.00
C HIS A 332 8.67 -14.50 6.50
N VAL A 333 8.67 -13.34 7.13
CA VAL A 333 8.31 -13.17 8.55
C VAL A 333 7.11 -12.24 8.63
N ASN A 334 6.10 -12.64 9.39
CA ASN A 334 4.96 -11.79 9.70
C ASN A 334 5.38 -10.78 10.76
N VAL A 335 5.13 -9.51 10.50
CA VAL A 335 5.47 -8.40 11.38
C VAL A 335 4.24 -7.53 11.63
N ARG A 336 4.28 -6.71 12.68
CA ARG A 336 3.24 -5.72 12.98
C ARG A 336 3.91 -4.43 13.45
N GLU A 337 4.78 -3.92 12.59
CA GLU A 337 5.62 -2.76 12.89
C GLU A 337 5.15 -1.55 12.09
N GLU A 338 5.07 -0.39 12.73
CA GLU A 338 4.76 0.85 12.04
C GLU A 338 6.01 1.38 11.33
N ILE A 339 5.89 1.65 10.03
CA ILE A 339 6.98 2.17 9.21
C ILE A 339 6.51 3.34 8.35
N ALA A 340 7.42 4.26 8.05
CA ALA A 340 7.29 5.24 6.99
C ALA A 340 8.45 5.05 6.01
N CYS A 341 8.23 5.32 4.73
CA CYS A 341 9.22 5.02 3.71
C CYS A 341 9.18 6.09 2.62
N ASN A 342 10.35 6.68 2.35
CA ASN A 342 10.56 7.53 1.18
C ASN A 342 11.06 6.66 0.04
N GLY A 343 10.40 6.74 -1.11
CA GLY A 343 10.74 5.87 -2.23
C GLY A 343 10.08 6.28 -3.53
N TYR A 344 10.62 5.78 -4.64
CA TYR A 344 10.07 6.02 -5.97
C TYR A 344 8.87 5.12 -6.21
N PHE A 345 7.73 5.70 -6.58
CA PHE A 345 6.63 4.88 -7.10
C PHE A 345 7.01 4.34 -8.48
N PHE A 346 7.02 3.02 -8.62
CA PHE A 346 7.45 2.36 -9.85
C PHE A 346 6.28 2.06 -10.78
N LYS A 347 5.33 1.25 -10.29
CA LYS A 347 4.16 0.80 -11.07
C LYS A 347 3.10 0.21 -10.15
N ARG A 348 1.95 -0.13 -10.74
CA ARG A 348 1.05 -1.13 -10.19
C ARG A 348 1.53 -2.53 -10.58
N LEU A 349 1.96 -3.30 -9.59
CA LEU A 349 2.53 -4.64 -9.78
C LEU A 349 1.45 -5.69 -9.58
N VAL A 350 1.34 -6.63 -10.54
CA VAL A 350 0.56 -7.86 -10.34
C VAL A 350 1.35 -8.81 -9.45
N PHE A 351 0.69 -9.37 -8.44
CA PHE A 351 1.28 -10.35 -7.54
C PHE A 351 0.26 -11.44 -7.21
N ARG A 352 0.77 -12.60 -6.80
CA ARG A 352 -0.07 -13.72 -6.36
C ARG A 352 -0.40 -13.57 -4.88
N SER A 353 -1.69 -13.43 -4.57
CA SER A 353 -2.24 -13.55 -3.22
C SER A 353 -2.84 -14.95 -3.01
N ARG A 354 -3.41 -15.20 -1.82
CA ARG A 354 -4.05 -16.50 -1.51
C ARG A 354 -5.30 -16.76 -2.35
N ASP A 355 -6.01 -15.70 -2.71
CA ASP A 355 -7.29 -15.71 -3.41
C ASP A 355 -7.17 -15.47 -4.93
N GLY A 356 -5.96 -15.27 -5.46
CA GLY A 356 -5.73 -15.14 -6.89
C GLY A 356 -4.63 -14.15 -7.25
N LEU A 357 -4.72 -13.59 -8.47
CA LEU A 357 -3.87 -12.49 -8.90
C LEU A 357 -4.48 -11.17 -8.44
N ARG A 358 -3.69 -10.37 -7.71
CA ARG A 358 -4.05 -9.03 -7.28
C ARG A 358 -3.04 -8.02 -7.81
N THR A 359 -3.42 -6.75 -7.77
CA THR A 359 -2.54 -5.64 -8.15
C THR A 359 -2.34 -4.72 -6.96
N ALA A 360 -1.11 -4.26 -6.74
CA ALA A 360 -0.76 -3.32 -5.68
C ALA A 360 0.20 -2.23 -6.18
N PRO A 361 0.13 -1.00 -5.61
CA PRO A 361 1.19 -0.02 -5.78
C PRO A 361 2.54 -0.59 -5.33
N LEU A 362 3.59 -0.29 -6.09
CA LEU A 362 4.95 -0.70 -5.80
C LEU A 362 5.85 0.53 -5.62
N ILE A 363 6.54 0.57 -4.48
CA ILE A 363 7.54 1.58 -4.12
C ILE A 363 8.92 0.94 -4.07
N LEU A 364 9.91 1.60 -4.66
CA LEU A 364 11.34 1.28 -4.49
C LEU A 364 11.92 2.21 -3.44
N ALA A 365 12.67 1.69 -2.47
CA ALA A 365 13.18 2.48 -1.37
C ALA A 365 14.59 2.07 -0.95
N ARG A 366 15.28 2.97 -0.25
CA ARG A 366 16.56 2.64 0.38
C ARG A 366 16.33 1.96 1.72
N LEU A 367 15.85 2.73 2.71
CA LEU A 367 15.75 2.32 4.10
C LEU A 367 14.43 2.85 4.69
N PRO A 368 13.47 1.99 5.09
CA PRO A 368 12.26 2.47 5.74
C PRO A 368 12.57 2.99 7.14
N ARG A 369 11.91 4.05 7.58
CA ARG A 369 11.94 4.54 8.96
C ARG A 369 11.01 3.70 9.83
N TRP A 370 11.55 3.10 10.88
CA TRP A 370 10.81 2.23 11.79
C TRP A 370 10.42 2.95 13.08
N TYR A 371 9.16 2.77 13.48
CA TYR A 371 8.61 3.23 14.75
C TYR A 371 8.23 1.98 15.57
N PRO A 372 9.14 1.46 16.40
CA PRO A 372 8.88 0.25 17.17
C PRO A 372 7.67 0.44 18.08
N ALA A 373 6.80 -0.55 18.13
CA ALA A 373 5.75 -0.56 19.12
C ALA A 373 6.39 -0.52 20.52
N PRO A 374 5.88 0.31 21.45
CA PRO A 374 6.36 0.28 22.82
C PRO A 374 6.19 -1.16 23.33
N VAL A 375 7.28 -1.75 23.82
CA VAL A 375 7.26 -3.08 24.43
C VAL A 375 6.21 -3.02 25.51
N LYS A 376 5.05 -3.66 25.29
CA LYS A 376 4.09 -3.87 26.37
C LYS A 376 4.86 -4.71 27.38
N GLN A 377 5.33 -4.08 28.46
CA GLN A 377 5.78 -4.81 29.64
C GLN A 377 4.64 -5.77 29.92
N SER A 378 4.89 -7.07 29.73
CA SER A 378 3.92 -8.10 30.05
C SER A 378 3.53 -7.85 31.48
N ALA A 379 2.39 -7.19 31.71
CA ALA A 379 1.79 -7.09 33.02
C ALA A 379 1.71 -8.53 33.46
N SER A 380 2.51 -8.88 34.47
CA SER A 380 2.63 -10.24 34.98
C SER A 380 1.22 -10.77 35.12
N SER A 381 0.85 -11.73 34.28
CA SER A 381 -0.45 -12.38 34.41
C SER A 381 -0.48 -12.89 35.86
N PRO A 382 -1.44 -12.45 36.68
CA PRO A 382 -1.48 -12.86 38.08
C PRO A 382 -1.43 -14.38 38.11
N ASN A 383 -0.40 -14.90 38.78
CA ASN A 383 -0.05 -16.32 38.76
C ASN A 383 -1.34 -17.15 38.95
N PRO A 384 -1.69 -18.06 38.01
CA PRO A 384 -2.98 -18.78 38.01
C PRO A 384 -3.24 -19.54 39.31
N MET A 385 -2.21 -19.79 40.12
CA MET A 385 -2.30 -20.32 41.48
C MET A 385 -3.17 -19.49 42.43
N TRP A 386 -3.17 -18.15 42.32
CA TRP A 386 -4.01 -17.31 43.19
C TRP A 386 -5.48 -17.35 42.78
N MET A 387 -5.78 -17.52 41.49
CA MET A 387 -7.17 -17.70 41.03
C MET A 387 -7.73 -19.06 41.49
N SER A 388 -6.93 -20.13 41.47
CA SER A 388 -7.38 -21.43 41.96
C SER A 388 -7.59 -21.44 43.49
N VAL A 389 -6.75 -20.74 44.26
CA VAL A 389 -6.96 -20.53 45.70
C VAL A 389 -8.22 -19.72 45.97
N GLY A 390 -8.48 -18.66 45.20
CA GLY A 390 -9.71 -17.86 45.33
C GLY A 390 -10.98 -18.68 45.06
N ILE A 391 -10.97 -19.50 44.00
CA ILE A 391 -12.10 -20.38 43.67
C ILE A 391 -12.31 -21.44 44.76
N ALA A 392 -11.24 -22.06 45.26
CA ALA A 392 -11.32 -23.05 46.34
C ALA A 392 -11.86 -22.43 47.64
N ALA A 393 -11.43 -21.22 48.00
CA ALA A 393 -11.93 -20.49 49.16
C ALA A 393 -13.42 -20.16 49.03
N CYS A 394 -13.86 -19.67 47.86
CA CYS A 394 -15.27 -19.40 47.60
C CYS A 394 -16.13 -20.66 47.70
N LEU A 395 -15.65 -21.80 47.18
CA LEU A 395 -16.35 -23.09 47.31
C LEU A 395 -16.45 -23.55 48.77
N LEU A 396 -15.37 -23.42 49.55
CA LEU A 396 -15.40 -23.78 50.97
C LEU A 396 -16.36 -22.90 51.77
N ILE A 397 -16.40 -21.60 51.49
CA ILE A 397 -17.33 -20.66 52.13
C ILE A 397 -18.78 -21.03 51.75
N ALA A 398 -19.05 -21.30 50.48
CA ALA A 398 -20.39 -21.70 50.03
C ALA A 398 -20.86 -23.02 50.68
N ILE A 399 -19.97 -24.02 50.77
CA ILE A 399 -20.27 -25.31 51.43
C ILE A 399 -20.52 -25.10 52.94
N SER A 400 -19.71 -24.26 53.60
CA SER A 400 -19.86 -23.96 55.02
C SER A 400 -21.20 -23.26 55.31
N LEU A 401 -21.57 -22.26 54.49
CA LEU A 401 -22.85 -21.56 54.60
C LEU A 401 -24.04 -22.50 54.34
N ALA A 402 -23.95 -23.37 53.34
CA ALA A 402 -24.99 -24.37 53.06
C ALA A 402 -25.18 -25.36 54.23
N TRP A 403 -24.09 -25.82 54.83
CA TRP A 403 -24.14 -26.71 55.99
C TRP A 403 -24.75 -26.04 57.23
N LEU A 404 -24.37 -24.78 57.48
CA LEU A 404 -24.95 -23.94 58.55
C LEU A 404 -26.46 -23.71 58.35
N ALA A 405 -26.89 -23.43 57.12
CA ALA A 405 -28.30 -23.30 56.78
C ALA A 405 -29.05 -24.62 57.03
N HIS A 406 -28.51 -25.74 56.54
CA HIS A 406 -29.13 -27.07 56.73
C HIS A 406 -29.28 -27.44 58.21
N LYS A 407 -28.27 -27.17 59.04
CA LYS A 407 -28.32 -27.41 60.49
C LYS A 407 -29.35 -26.51 61.21
N ARG A 408 -29.58 -25.30 60.72
CA ARG A 408 -30.62 -24.41 61.26
C ARG A 408 -32.01 -24.86 60.87
N THR A 409 -32.20 -25.35 59.63
CA THR A 409 -33.50 -25.84 59.16
C THR A 409 -33.93 -27.12 59.88
N GLN A 410 -32.99 -27.99 60.26
CA GLN A 410 -33.31 -29.20 61.03
C GLN A 410 -33.71 -28.94 62.50
N ARG A 411 -33.58 -27.71 63.02
CA ARG A 411 -34.05 -27.36 64.38
C ARG A 411 -35.46 -26.78 64.43
N VAL A 412 -36.15 -26.66 63.29
CA VAL A 412 -37.54 -26.18 63.23
C VAL A 412 -38.33 -27.05 62.24
N ALA A 413 -38.69 -28.27 62.65
CA ALA A 413 -39.77 -29.04 62.03
C ALA A 413 -40.20 -30.21 62.92
N THR A 414 -40.85 -29.90 64.05
CA THR A 414 -41.74 -30.84 64.73
C THR A 414 -42.93 -30.05 65.26
N SER A 415 -43.95 -29.84 64.42
CA SER A 415 -45.34 -29.60 64.87
C SER A 415 -46.33 -29.58 63.69
N HIS A 416 -47.30 -30.52 63.75
CA HIS A 416 -48.71 -30.54 63.29
C HIS A 416 -49.09 -30.15 61.83
N GLN A 417 -49.62 -31.12 61.05
CA GLN A 417 -51.04 -31.54 60.82
C GLN A 417 -51.73 -30.71 59.71
N ARG A 418 -52.18 -31.36 58.61
CA ARG A 418 -53.60 -31.69 58.25
C ARG A 418 -54.52 -30.47 58.41
N THR A 419 -55.25 -29.94 57.42
CA THR A 419 -56.09 -30.45 56.31
C THR A 419 -56.48 -29.16 55.52
N THR A 420 -56.80 -29.11 54.22
CA THR A 420 -58.05 -29.52 53.55
C THR A 420 -57.97 -29.02 52.09
N SER A 421 -58.76 -29.63 51.23
CA SER A 421 -58.78 -29.68 49.77
C SER A 421 -59.52 -28.55 49.01
N LEU A 422 -59.12 -28.41 47.72
CA LEU A 422 -59.87 -27.97 46.51
C LEU A 422 -60.12 -26.46 46.29
N PRO A 423 -60.39 -26.02 45.03
CA PRO A 423 -59.55 -26.12 43.83
C PRO A 423 -59.43 -24.74 43.14
N LEU A 424 -58.30 -24.40 42.50
CA LEU A 424 -58.31 -23.29 41.53
C LEU A 424 -57.60 -23.68 40.24
N SER A 425 -58.40 -23.61 39.19
CA SER A 425 -58.13 -23.73 37.77
C SER A 425 -56.78 -23.19 37.30
N LEU A 426 -55.94 -24.08 36.75
CA LEU A 426 -55.00 -23.73 35.69
C LEU A 426 -55.69 -24.01 34.35
N SER A 427 -56.06 -22.93 33.66
CA SER A 427 -56.25 -22.94 32.22
C SER A 427 -54.84 -22.97 31.60
N ILE A 428 -54.45 -24.14 31.12
CA ILE A 428 -53.34 -24.30 30.17
C ILE A 428 -54.01 -24.35 28.81
N ALA A 429 -53.91 -23.25 28.08
CA ALA A 429 -54.10 -23.27 26.65
C ALA A 429 -52.95 -24.07 26.03
N ASP A 430 -53.30 -25.05 25.22
CA ASP A 430 -52.46 -25.56 24.15
C ASP A 430 -52.08 -24.38 23.24
N ASP A 431 -50.79 -24.08 23.11
CA ASP A 431 -50.13 -23.77 21.84
C ASP A 431 -48.67 -23.35 22.07
N ASP A 432 -47.75 -24.11 21.46
CA ASP A 432 -46.52 -23.68 20.77
C ASP A 432 -45.50 -24.83 20.75
N LEU A 433 -45.90 -25.93 20.11
CA LEU A 433 -44.95 -26.83 19.47
C LEU A 433 -44.52 -26.13 18.18
N GLY A 434 -43.27 -25.67 18.15
CA GLY A 434 -42.67 -25.12 16.94
C GLY A 434 -42.75 -26.11 15.77
N PRO A 435 -42.77 -25.61 14.51
CA PRO A 435 -43.01 -26.42 13.33
C PRO A 435 -41.97 -27.53 13.21
N THR A 436 -42.43 -28.71 12.80
CA THR A 436 -41.51 -29.84 12.59
C THR A 436 -40.63 -29.55 11.36
N PRO A 437 -39.39 -30.10 11.29
CA PRO A 437 -38.45 -29.82 10.20
C PRO A 437 -38.98 -30.09 8.78
N ILE A 438 -40.04 -30.89 8.63
CA ILE A 438 -40.69 -31.20 7.35
C ILE A 438 -41.62 -30.08 6.86
N GLU A 439 -42.28 -29.33 7.75
CA GLU A 439 -43.14 -28.20 7.36
C GLU A 439 -42.31 -26.99 6.90
N THR A 440 -41.14 -26.79 7.49
CA THR A 440 -40.20 -25.73 7.09
C THR A 440 -39.61 -25.98 5.69
N LEU A 441 -39.42 -27.25 5.31
CA LEU A 441 -38.93 -27.64 3.98
C LEU A 441 -40.01 -27.48 2.89
N ASN A 442 -41.28 -27.71 3.21
CA ASN A 442 -42.39 -27.49 2.27
C ASN A 442 -42.68 -25.99 2.06
N GLN A 443 -42.48 -25.14 3.08
CA GLN A 443 -42.63 -23.69 2.94
C GLN A 443 -41.51 -23.05 2.08
N LEU A 444 -40.28 -23.58 2.16
CA LEU A 444 -39.17 -23.16 1.29
C LEU A 444 -39.35 -23.59 -0.18
N ALA A 445 -39.94 -24.77 -0.41
CA ALA A 445 -40.26 -25.24 -1.77
C ALA A 445 -41.37 -24.42 -2.44
N GLN A 446 -42.33 -23.88 -1.67
CA GLN A 446 -43.38 -23.02 -2.19
C GLN A 446 -42.88 -21.59 -2.48
N SER A 447 -41.98 -21.03 -1.66
CA SER A 447 -41.40 -19.69 -1.91
C SER A 447 -40.53 -19.59 -3.17
N ASP A 448 -39.89 -20.70 -3.57
CA ASP A 448 -39.10 -20.76 -4.81
C ASP A 448 -39.98 -20.84 -6.08
N SER A 449 -41.22 -21.31 -5.94
CA SER A 449 -42.18 -21.38 -7.06
C SER A 449 -42.86 -20.04 -7.35
N GLU A 450 -43.14 -19.22 -6.32
CA GLU A 450 -43.72 -17.88 -6.49
C GLU A 450 -42.71 -16.85 -7.02
N SER A 451 -41.41 -17.01 -6.70
CA SER A 451 -40.36 -16.11 -7.17
C SER A 451 -40.06 -16.24 -8.68
N ARG A 452 -40.41 -17.38 -9.31
CA ARG A 452 -40.24 -17.60 -10.76
C ARG A 452 -41.39 -17.09 -11.63
N SER A 453 -42.50 -16.64 -11.03
CA SER A 453 -43.68 -16.17 -11.78
C SER A 453 -43.71 -14.66 -12.03
N ILE A 454 -42.75 -13.89 -11.49
CA ILE A 454 -42.74 -12.41 -11.58
C ILE A 454 -41.85 -11.90 -12.74
N GLU A 455 -41.04 -12.76 -13.37
CA GLU A 455 -40.06 -12.36 -14.40
C GLU A 455 -40.45 -12.83 -15.81
N ASN A 456 -41.62 -12.40 -16.31
CA ASN A 456 -41.91 -12.35 -17.76
C ASN A 456 -43.25 -11.62 -18.04
N PRO A 457 -43.24 -10.38 -18.56
CA PRO A 457 -44.44 -9.80 -19.17
C PRO A 457 -44.57 -10.26 -20.64
N PRO A 458 -45.79 -10.44 -21.16
CA PRO A 458 -46.03 -10.80 -22.55
C PRO A 458 -45.66 -9.64 -23.49
N ARG A 459 -44.92 -9.95 -24.56
CA ARG A 459 -44.76 -9.05 -25.72
C ARG A 459 -46.00 -9.17 -26.60
N HIS A 460 -46.69 -8.05 -26.80
CA HIS A 460 -47.52 -7.80 -27.98
C HIS A 460 -46.70 -6.97 -28.99
#